data_AF-A0A2V6I8Y1-F1
#
_entry.id   AF-A0A2V6I8Y1-F1
#
_cell.length_a   1.000
_cell.length_b   1.000
_cell.length_c   1.000
_cell.angle_alpha   90.00
_cell.angle_beta   90.00
_cell.angle_gamma   90.00
#
_symmetry.space_group_name_H-M   'P 1'
#
loop_
_entity.id
_entity.type
_entity.pdbx_description
1 polymer ?
#
loop_
_entity_poly.entity_id
_entity_poly.type
_entity_poly.pdbx_seq_one_letter_code
_entity_poly.pdbx_strand_id
1 'polypeptide(L)'
;MDKPPRRDGISEKRARTDDRNVRPGYRDNTRDEARNNGSPQRVQIVADITGQNQIVQCFLKWGRFRISDFELLSCPMPQFSYRARNAQGELVEGVLDCADRAIAIHQIEQQRCIPIRIEAVGVRPEHADKKESAATPPAPTQTLKIPHSQLLIFTEQLAHLLQAGMTLDEGLSILEKRLKQPRVQQMTRTLHQALVDGRSFSQALREMPRIFPPLFVNLVAAGEASGALPEILLRLVKHLTQAKDLRDRVQQALIYPAFLAVAGVALITIFITYMVPQLTGFMAQIGGALPLPTRILMQIHHAITTYWWLAILIVIGASVGFRAFVRTEEGRLTWDRFRLSIPAYGRVIRHRYYAQFSRTLGTLIQNGIPLLRSLDLVSEIAGNRYLELKIIEARRAVIDGATLSTALSSQHIFPDLFTDMMAVGEQTGRFGETMQTIADVYERELDRNVAIISQLIPPVIIVVVATVVGLVVYSILSAVFEATHSLQFRPH
;
A
#
# COMPACT_ATOMS: atom_id res chain seq x y z
N MET A 1 -23.10 -52.97 -44.86
CA MET A 1 -23.88 -51.95 -45.60
C MET A 1 -23.59 -50.62 -44.92
N ASP A 2 -22.96 -49.62 -45.53
CA ASP A 2 -22.53 -49.49 -46.91
C ASP A 2 -21.31 -48.54 -47.00
N LYS A 3 -20.57 -48.72 -48.09
CA LYS A 3 -19.21 -48.23 -48.41
C LYS A 3 -19.04 -46.71 -48.62
N PRO A 4 -17.77 -46.24 -48.65
CA PRO A 4 -17.34 -44.93 -49.14
C PRO A 4 -16.96 -44.95 -50.64
N PRO A 5 -16.63 -43.79 -51.24
CA PRO A 5 -15.55 -43.69 -52.25
C PRO A 5 -14.67 -42.42 -52.02
N ARG A 6 -13.47 -42.16 -52.55
CA ARG A 6 -12.50 -42.67 -53.55
C ARG A 6 -11.15 -41.93 -53.24
N ARG A 7 -9.95 -42.54 -53.30
CA ARG A 7 -9.04 -42.73 -54.48
C ARG A 7 -8.76 -41.43 -55.24
N ASP A 8 -7.54 -40.98 -55.58
CA ASP A 8 -6.24 -41.57 -55.96
C ASP A 8 -5.12 -40.54 -55.62
N GLY A 9 -3.80 -40.75 -55.56
CA GLY A 9 -2.89 -41.78 -56.07
C GLY A 9 -1.68 -41.13 -56.77
N ILE A 10 -0.45 -41.54 -56.39
CA ILE A 10 0.77 -41.68 -57.25
C ILE A 10 1.58 -40.37 -57.51
N SER A 11 2.92 -40.26 -57.50
CA SER A 11 4.10 -41.16 -57.55
C SER A 11 5.26 -40.52 -56.73
N GLU A 12 6.07 -41.21 -55.92
CA GLU A 12 7.04 -42.30 -56.18
C GLU A 12 8.35 -41.90 -56.89
N LYS A 13 9.48 -41.98 -56.14
CA LYS A 13 10.77 -42.68 -56.40
C LYS A 13 11.97 -41.88 -55.82
N ARG A 14 12.63 -42.35 -54.75
CA ARG A 14 13.78 -43.32 -54.68
C ARG A 14 14.99 -42.83 -55.50
N ALA A 15 16.22 -42.81 -55.00
CA ALA A 15 16.97 -43.85 -54.29
C ALA A 15 18.17 -43.23 -53.53
N ARG A 16 18.53 -43.70 -52.32
CA ARG A 16 19.68 -44.57 -51.97
C ARG A 16 21.03 -44.11 -52.56
N THR A 17 22.15 -44.11 -51.83
CA THR A 17 22.71 -45.24 -51.06
C THR A 17 23.88 -44.75 -50.17
N ASP A 18 24.05 -45.40 -49.00
CA ASP A 18 25.31 -45.96 -48.42
C ASP A 18 26.62 -45.14 -48.41
N ASP A 19 27.53 -45.25 -47.45
CA ASP A 19 27.68 -45.99 -46.18
C ASP A 19 29.03 -45.50 -45.59
N ARG A 20 29.30 -45.85 -44.33
CA ARG A 20 30.65 -46.02 -43.75
C ARG A 20 31.51 -44.81 -43.31
N ASN A 21 31.57 -44.66 -41.97
CA ASN A 21 32.67 -45.15 -41.11
C ASN A 21 33.49 -44.12 -40.28
N VAL A 22 33.80 -44.55 -39.05
CA VAL A 22 34.90 -44.15 -38.13
C VAL A 22 34.72 -42.94 -37.17
N ARG A 23 34.65 -43.25 -35.86
CA ARG A 23 34.86 -42.39 -34.65
C ARG A 23 36.37 -42.18 -34.37
N PRO A 24 36.85 -41.56 -33.25
CA PRO A 24 36.40 -40.46 -32.36
C PRO A 24 37.50 -39.38 -32.17
N GLY A 25 37.26 -38.29 -31.42
CA GLY A 25 38.35 -37.36 -31.05
C GLY A 25 38.02 -36.32 -29.99
N TYR A 26 38.68 -36.46 -28.84
CA TYR A 26 38.73 -35.58 -27.66
C TYR A 26 39.96 -34.65 -27.76
N ARG A 27 39.82 -33.35 -27.43
CA ARG A 27 40.87 -32.37 -27.03
C ARG A 27 40.16 -31.03 -26.80
N ASP A 28 40.11 -30.42 -25.62
CA ASP A 28 41.17 -30.03 -24.67
C ASP A 28 42.23 -29.13 -25.32
N ASN A 29 42.25 -27.85 -24.91
CA ASN A 29 43.37 -26.93 -25.10
C ASN A 29 43.32 -25.83 -24.04
N THR A 30 43.80 -26.16 -22.85
CA THR A 30 44.51 -25.24 -21.97
C THR A 30 45.97 -25.09 -22.43
N ARG A 31 46.61 -24.00 -21.96
CA ARG A 31 48.07 -23.76 -21.85
C ARG A 31 48.75 -23.33 -23.14
N ASP A 32 49.70 -22.41 -23.17
CA ASP A 32 50.56 -21.68 -22.23
C ASP A 32 51.19 -20.56 -23.13
N GLU A 33 51.71 -19.40 -22.74
CA GLU A 33 52.76 -19.04 -21.78
C GLU A 33 52.89 -17.51 -21.97
N ALA A 34 52.75 -16.68 -20.95
CA ALA A 34 53.77 -16.31 -19.97
C ALA A 34 54.68 -15.14 -20.37
N ARG A 35 54.79 -14.25 -19.37
CA ARG A 35 55.81 -13.22 -19.09
C ARG A 35 55.79 -11.93 -19.89
N ASN A 36 56.10 -10.77 -19.34
CA ASN A 36 56.28 -10.24 -17.96
C ASN A 36 56.84 -8.82 -18.21
N ASN A 37 56.26 -7.79 -17.60
CA ASN A 37 56.93 -6.85 -16.67
C ASN A 37 56.41 -5.40 -16.82
N GLY A 38 56.08 -4.76 -15.70
CA GLY A 38 55.79 -3.32 -15.62
C GLY A 38 54.63 -2.92 -14.69
N SER A 39 54.92 -2.82 -13.40
CA SER A 39 54.11 -2.37 -12.24
C SER A 39 53.64 -0.89 -12.30
N PRO A 40 52.99 -0.32 -11.25
CA PRO A 40 51.88 -0.80 -10.42
C PRO A 40 50.78 0.26 -10.20
N GLN A 41 49.51 -0.11 -10.05
CA GLN A 41 48.58 0.62 -9.17
C GLN A 41 47.64 -0.35 -8.44
N ARG A 42 47.80 -0.37 -7.12
CA ARG A 42 47.09 -1.12 -6.09
C ARG A 42 45.63 -0.69 -5.99
N VAL A 43 44.71 -1.65 -5.89
CA VAL A 43 43.64 -1.64 -4.87
C VAL A 43 43.41 -3.08 -4.43
N GLN A 44 43.74 -3.39 -3.18
CA GLN A 44 43.65 -4.72 -2.59
C GLN A 44 42.64 -4.71 -1.45
N ILE A 45 41.94 -5.83 -1.36
CA ILE A 45 40.98 -6.26 -0.35
C ILE A 45 41.73 -6.60 0.97
N VAL A 46 41.03 -6.46 2.11
CA VAL A 46 40.99 -7.36 3.31
C VAL A 46 41.13 -6.61 4.67
N ALA A 47 40.12 -6.84 5.51
CA ALA A 47 40.03 -6.88 7.00
C ALA A 47 40.52 -5.74 7.91
N ASP A 48 39.64 -5.27 8.81
CA ASP A 48 39.80 -5.16 10.29
C ASP A 48 38.53 -4.46 10.86
N ILE A 49 37.73 -5.01 11.79
CA ILE A 49 37.87 -5.12 13.26
C ILE A 49 38.39 -3.85 13.97
N THR A 50 37.50 -3.28 14.82
CA THR A 50 37.75 -2.39 15.99
C THR A 50 38.08 -0.90 15.81
N GLY A 51 37.40 -0.06 16.62
CA GLY A 51 37.91 1.23 17.12
C GLY A 51 37.12 2.45 16.65
N GLN A 52 36.27 3.05 17.49
CA GLN A 52 36.57 4.12 18.47
C GLN A 52 36.74 5.53 17.87
N ASN A 53 36.16 6.50 18.60
CA ASN A 53 36.47 7.93 18.61
C ASN A 53 35.97 8.79 17.44
N GLN A 54 34.67 9.10 17.49
CA GLN A 54 34.10 10.32 16.91
C GLN A 54 33.60 11.26 18.02
N ILE A 55 34.42 11.47 19.06
CA ILE A 55 34.16 12.40 20.19
C ILE A 55 35.18 13.56 20.23
N VAL A 56 36.17 13.63 19.33
CA VAL A 56 37.34 14.53 19.51
C VAL A 56 37.40 15.73 18.54
N GLN A 57 36.39 16.00 17.70
CA GLN A 57 36.50 17.03 16.64
C GLN A 57 35.37 18.08 16.59
N CYS A 58 34.73 18.39 17.72
CA CYS A 58 33.86 19.58 17.80
C CYS A 58 34.25 20.54 18.94
N PHE A 59 35.47 20.40 19.46
CA PHE A 59 36.10 21.41 20.30
C PHE A 59 37.04 22.24 19.42
N LEU A 60 36.57 23.40 18.94
CA LEU A 60 37.36 24.62 18.63
C LEU A 60 36.54 25.61 17.78
N LYS A 61 35.43 26.12 18.32
CA LYS A 61 34.99 27.48 18.01
C LYS A 61 33.92 27.92 18.99
N TRP A 62 34.36 28.49 20.10
CA TRP A 62 33.88 29.77 20.65
C TRP A 62 34.47 29.89 22.06
N GLY A 63 35.50 30.73 22.17
CA GLY A 63 36.12 31.07 23.44
C GLY A 63 35.41 32.23 24.12
N ARG A 64 35.84 32.42 25.39
CA ARG A 64 35.65 33.57 26.29
C ARG A 64 34.48 33.40 27.26
N PHE A 65 34.77 33.00 28.50
CA PHE A 65 34.50 33.83 29.70
C PHE A 65 35.23 33.30 30.95
N ARG A 66 35.49 34.23 31.89
CA ARG A 66 36.51 34.21 32.96
C ARG A 66 36.21 33.27 34.14
N ILE A 67 37.30 32.91 34.82
CA ILE A 67 37.39 32.38 36.19
C ILE A 67 37.29 33.54 37.19
N SER A 68 36.27 33.51 38.05
CA SER A 68 36.24 34.14 39.37
C SER A 68 34.90 33.81 40.02
N ASP A 69 34.93 32.96 41.05
CA ASP A 69 34.16 33.07 42.31
C ASP A 69 34.03 31.68 42.94
N PHE A 70 35.00 31.40 43.82
CA PHE A 70 35.00 30.32 44.79
C PHE A 70 34.42 30.93 46.06
N GLU A 71 33.10 30.81 46.27
CA GLU A 71 32.45 31.15 47.55
C GLU A 71 31.96 29.87 48.24
N LEU A 72 32.36 29.75 49.51
CA LEU A 72 31.83 28.81 50.49
C LEU A 72 30.31 28.98 50.61
N LEU A 73 29.54 28.03 50.08
CA LEU A 73 28.12 27.90 50.36
C LEU A 73 27.88 26.57 51.09
N SER A 74 27.51 26.71 52.35
CA SER A 74 26.92 25.69 53.22
C SER A 74 25.88 24.88 52.45
N CYS A 75 26.08 23.57 52.28
CA CYS A 75 25.03 22.70 51.74
C CYS A 75 23.84 22.72 52.71
N PRO A 76 22.63 23.17 52.30
CA PRO A 76 21.45 22.99 53.12
C PRO A 76 21.20 21.49 53.28
N MET A 77 20.93 21.00 54.50
CA MET A 77 20.55 19.61 54.68
C MET A 77 19.25 19.35 53.90
N PRO A 78 19.16 18.24 53.14
CA PRO A 78 17.96 17.95 52.37
C PRO A 78 16.77 17.77 53.30
N GLN A 79 15.66 18.43 52.95
CA GLN A 79 14.41 18.30 53.70
C GLN A 79 13.58 17.17 53.10
N PHE A 80 13.07 16.28 53.94
CA PHE A 80 12.15 15.23 53.54
C PHE A 80 10.78 15.50 54.14
N SER A 81 9.77 15.68 53.29
CA SER A 81 8.38 15.69 53.75
C SER A 81 7.88 14.25 53.86
N TYR A 82 7.19 13.93 54.95
CA TYR A 82 6.64 12.60 55.18
C TYR A 82 5.17 12.65 55.56
N ARG A 83 4.44 11.64 55.09
CA ARG A 83 3.11 11.24 55.55
C ARG A 83 3.24 9.88 56.22
N ALA A 84 2.99 9.84 57.52
CA ALA A 84 3.01 8.61 58.30
C ALA A 84 1.71 8.43 59.07
N ARG A 85 1.43 7.19 59.49
CA ARG A 85 0.25 6.85 60.29
C ARG A 85 0.67 6.54 61.72
N ASN A 86 0.05 7.18 62.69
CA ASN A 86 0.30 6.86 64.11
C ASN A 86 -0.38 5.54 64.52
N ALA A 87 -0.07 5.05 65.72
CA ALA A 87 -0.65 3.81 66.27
C ALA A 87 -2.18 3.86 66.46
N GLN A 88 -2.78 5.07 66.45
CA GLN A 88 -4.21 5.33 66.58
C GLN A 88 -4.93 5.43 65.22
N GLY A 89 -4.21 5.29 64.09
CA GLY A 89 -4.76 5.27 62.74
C GLY A 89 -4.92 6.64 62.07
N GLU A 90 -4.48 7.72 62.70
CA GLU A 90 -4.51 9.09 62.18
C GLU A 90 -3.28 9.38 61.31
N LEU A 91 -3.48 10.22 60.29
CA LEU A 91 -2.44 10.65 59.37
C LEU A 91 -1.69 11.84 59.96
N VAL A 92 -0.38 11.71 60.11
CA VAL A 92 0.52 12.76 60.60
C VAL A 92 1.45 13.18 59.46
N GLU A 93 1.53 14.49 59.25
CA GLU A 93 2.37 15.13 58.24
C GLU A 93 3.45 15.96 58.91
N GLY A 94 4.69 15.82 58.43
CA GLY A 94 5.83 16.56 58.96
C GLY A 94 6.96 16.69 57.95
N VAL A 95 7.92 17.54 58.27
CA VAL A 95 9.17 17.71 57.52
C VAL A 95 10.33 17.36 58.44
N LEU A 96 11.27 16.55 57.94
CA LEU A 96 12.47 16.11 58.64
C LEU A 96 13.70 16.54 57.85
N ASP A 97 14.63 17.20 58.53
CA ASP A 97 15.94 17.53 57.95
C ASP A 97 16.87 16.34 58.16
N CYS A 98 17.17 15.60 57.10
CA CYS A 98 17.95 14.37 57.16
C CYS A 98 18.85 14.27 55.93
N ALA A 99 20.06 13.73 56.10
CA ALA A 99 20.99 13.59 54.98
C ALA A 99 20.54 12.56 53.92
N ASP A 100 19.76 11.55 54.32
CA ASP A 100 19.38 10.43 53.45
C ASP A 100 17.99 9.88 53.78
N ARG A 101 17.30 9.34 52.77
CA ARG A 101 15.94 8.80 52.87
C ARG A 101 15.85 7.62 53.85
N ALA A 102 16.90 6.82 53.96
CA ALA A 102 16.98 5.72 54.90
C ALA A 102 16.97 6.18 56.37
N ILE A 103 17.61 7.33 56.66
CA ILE A 103 17.64 7.93 57.99
C ILE A 103 16.26 8.50 58.34
N ALA A 104 15.59 9.15 57.38
CA ALA A 104 14.24 9.68 57.58
C ALA A 104 13.23 8.57 57.94
N ILE A 105 13.30 7.39 57.29
CA ILE A 105 12.44 6.24 57.63
C ILE A 105 12.67 5.79 59.08
N HIS A 106 13.93 5.63 59.46
CA HIS A 106 14.28 5.13 60.79
C HIS A 106 13.87 6.09 61.91
N GLN A 107 13.87 7.40 61.64
CA GLN A 107 13.45 8.42 62.60
C GLN A 107 11.91 8.51 62.74
N ILE A 108 11.17 8.28 61.66
CA ILE A 108 9.70 8.18 61.67
C ILE A 108 9.25 6.92 62.42
N GLU A 109 9.95 5.79 62.24
CA GLU A 109 9.68 4.56 62.98
C GLU A 109 9.96 4.69 64.48
N GLN A 110 11.00 5.43 64.88
CA GLN A 110 11.29 5.75 66.29
C GLN A 110 10.16 6.56 66.96
N GLN A 111 9.43 7.36 66.19
CA GLN A 111 8.25 8.09 66.65
C GLN A 111 6.96 7.23 66.67
N ARG A 112 7.10 5.90 66.54
CA ARG A 112 6.00 4.92 66.48
C ARG A 112 4.98 5.20 65.36
N CYS A 113 5.43 5.80 64.27
CA CYS A 113 4.61 6.07 63.10
C CYS A 113 5.08 5.19 61.92
N ILE A 114 4.13 4.67 61.12
CA ILE A 114 4.42 3.84 59.94
C ILE A 114 4.42 4.75 58.70
N PRO A 115 5.54 4.89 57.96
CA PRO A 115 5.62 5.79 56.81
C PRO A 115 4.82 5.25 55.62
N ILE A 116 3.95 6.09 55.05
CA ILE A 116 3.17 5.78 53.83
C ILE A 116 3.84 6.40 52.60
N ARG A 117 4.41 7.60 52.75
CA ARG A 117 5.04 8.34 51.65
C ARG A 117 6.10 9.31 52.17
N ILE A 118 7.29 9.28 51.58
CA ILE A 118 8.43 10.17 51.93
C ILE A 118 8.98 10.72 50.63
N GLU A 119 8.96 12.05 50.47
CA GLU A 119 9.40 12.77 49.28
C GLU A 119 10.46 13.82 49.67
N ALA A 120 11.57 13.84 48.93
CA ALA A 120 12.63 14.84 49.11
C ALA A 120 12.15 16.19 48.57
N VAL A 121 12.09 17.19 49.44
CA VAL A 121 11.74 18.55 49.08
C VAL A 121 13.03 19.27 48.70
N GLY A 122 13.27 19.41 47.39
CA GLY A 122 14.28 20.36 46.88
C GLY A 122 15.45 19.81 46.08
N VAL A 123 15.22 18.96 45.07
CA VAL A 123 16.11 18.90 43.90
C VAL A 123 15.28 18.94 42.64
N ARG A 124 15.27 20.11 41.99
CA ARG A 124 14.68 20.36 40.68
C ARG A 124 15.75 20.06 39.62
N PRO A 125 15.59 19.05 38.74
CA PRO A 125 16.44 18.96 37.56
C PRO A 125 15.89 19.91 36.50
N GLU A 126 16.57 21.04 36.32
CA GLU A 126 16.50 21.78 35.06
C GLU A 126 17.24 20.97 33.98
N HIS A 127 16.60 20.83 32.82
CA HIS A 127 17.10 20.23 31.57
C HIS A 127 17.06 18.69 31.48
N ALA A 128 15.85 18.18 31.24
CA ALA A 128 15.64 17.06 30.33
C ALA A 128 14.24 17.19 29.68
N ASP A 129 14.12 18.09 28.70
CA ASP A 129 13.01 18.10 27.75
C ASP A 129 13.07 16.83 26.88
N LYS A 130 12.63 15.71 27.44
CA LYS A 130 12.03 14.61 26.69
C LYS A 130 10.70 14.33 27.37
N LYS A 131 9.63 14.78 26.70
CA LYS A 131 8.25 14.39 26.90
C LYS A 131 8.16 12.87 27.08
N GLU A 132 8.25 12.41 28.33
CA GLU A 132 7.56 11.20 28.76
C GLU A 132 6.08 11.55 28.72
N SER A 133 5.50 11.23 27.57
CA SER A 133 4.07 11.27 27.36
C SER A 133 3.43 10.47 28.48
N ALA A 134 2.62 11.18 29.28
CA ALA A 134 1.53 10.60 30.03
C ALA A 134 0.95 9.43 29.26
N ALA A 135 0.88 8.27 29.92
CA ALA A 135 0.27 7.06 29.40
C ALA A 135 -1.14 7.42 28.90
N THR A 136 -1.23 7.60 27.58
CA THR A 136 -2.49 7.68 26.89
C THR A 136 -3.15 6.32 27.12
N PRO A 137 -4.40 6.26 27.62
CA PRO A 137 -5.09 4.98 27.70
C PRO A 137 -5.06 4.32 26.30
N PRO A 138 -4.79 3.01 26.19
CA PRO A 138 -4.64 2.38 24.88
C PRO A 138 -5.90 2.67 24.07
N ALA A 139 -5.72 3.40 22.96
CA ALA A 139 -6.80 3.69 22.04
C ALA A 139 -7.52 2.39 21.67
N PRO A 140 -8.85 2.38 21.54
CA PRO A 140 -9.60 1.18 21.20
C PRO A 140 -9.02 0.58 19.91
N THR A 141 -8.50 -0.65 20.04
CA THR A 141 -7.85 -1.46 19.00
C THR A 141 -8.72 -1.60 17.74
N GLN A 142 -10.04 -1.38 17.87
CA GLN A 142 -11.00 -1.30 16.77
C GLN A 142 -10.68 -0.22 15.71
N THR A 143 -9.84 0.77 16.01
CA THR A 143 -9.49 1.83 15.05
C THR A 143 -8.15 1.63 14.33
N LEU A 144 -7.35 0.64 14.72
CA LEU A 144 -6.05 0.39 14.13
C LEU A 144 -6.18 -0.08 12.67
N LYS A 145 -5.43 0.56 11.78
CA LYS A 145 -5.26 0.15 10.37
C LYS A 145 -3.82 -0.26 10.15
N ILE A 146 -3.64 -1.47 9.65
CA ILE A 146 -2.33 -2.05 9.31
C ILE A 146 -2.29 -2.24 7.79
N PRO A 147 -1.23 -1.78 7.10
CA PRO A 147 -1.06 -2.03 5.67
C PRO A 147 -0.90 -3.53 5.38
N HIS A 148 -1.44 -3.99 4.24
CA HIS A 148 -1.43 -5.40 3.84
C HIS A 148 -0.03 -6.04 3.86
N SER A 149 1.02 -5.29 3.53
CA SER A 149 2.41 -5.77 3.57
C SER A 149 2.85 -6.18 4.98
N GLN A 150 2.45 -5.44 6.01
CA GLN A 150 2.79 -5.75 7.40
C GLN A 150 1.99 -6.95 7.92
N LEU A 151 0.71 -7.06 7.52
CA LEU A 151 -0.12 -8.20 7.84
C LEU A 151 0.41 -9.50 7.20
N LEU A 152 0.91 -9.42 5.96
CA LEU A 152 1.56 -10.53 5.27
C LEU A 152 2.79 -11.00 6.05
N ILE A 153 3.70 -10.09 6.40
CA ILE A 153 4.92 -10.41 7.17
C ILE A 153 4.57 -11.02 8.52
N PHE A 154 3.59 -10.47 9.24
CA PHE A 154 3.13 -11.03 10.51
C PHE A 154 2.62 -12.47 10.34
N THR A 155 1.75 -12.69 9.36
CA THR A 155 1.12 -13.99 9.09
C THR A 155 2.16 -15.02 8.66
N GLU A 156 3.12 -14.62 7.82
CA GLU A 156 4.22 -15.47 7.34
C GLU A 156 5.16 -15.87 8.48
N GLN A 157 5.59 -14.90 9.29
CA GLN A 157 6.46 -15.22 10.43
C GLN A 157 5.75 -16.10 11.45
N LEU A 158 4.46 -15.87 11.71
CA LEU A 158 3.66 -16.74 12.58
C LEU A 158 3.55 -18.16 12.00
N ALA A 159 3.27 -18.29 10.71
CA ALA A 159 3.18 -19.58 10.03
C ALA A 159 4.51 -20.37 10.12
N HIS A 160 5.65 -19.69 9.96
CA HIS A 160 6.97 -20.32 10.06
C HIS A 160 7.32 -20.76 11.48
N LEU A 161 6.99 -19.95 12.50
CA LEU A 161 7.20 -20.31 13.90
C LEU A 161 6.36 -21.55 14.29
N LEU A 162 5.09 -21.58 13.87
CA LEU A 162 4.21 -22.71 14.13
C LEU A 162 4.64 -23.98 13.37
N GLN A 163 5.13 -23.85 12.13
CA GLN A 163 5.71 -24.97 11.39
C GLN A 163 6.99 -25.53 12.04
N ALA A 164 7.75 -24.69 12.73
CA ALA A 164 8.91 -25.12 13.50
C ALA A 164 8.52 -25.88 14.79
N GLY A 165 7.22 -26.11 15.02
CA GLY A 165 6.69 -26.85 16.16
C GLY A 165 6.44 -26.00 17.40
N MET A 166 6.56 -24.67 17.30
CA MET A 166 6.26 -23.77 18.42
C MET A 166 4.75 -23.70 18.67
N THR A 167 4.37 -23.49 19.93
CA THR A 167 2.97 -23.21 20.26
C THR A 167 2.56 -21.81 19.80
N LEU A 168 1.26 -21.58 19.64
CA LEU A 168 0.74 -20.29 19.19
C LEU A 168 1.04 -19.15 20.17
N ASP A 169 1.01 -19.44 21.47
CA ASP A 169 1.38 -18.50 22.54
C ASP A 169 2.85 -18.09 22.44
N GLU A 170 3.77 -19.07 22.38
CA GLU A 170 5.20 -18.82 22.22
C GLU A 170 5.50 -18.05 20.94
N GLY A 171 4.88 -18.43 19.81
CA GLY A 171 5.03 -17.76 18.53
C GLY A 171 4.64 -16.28 18.59
N LEU A 172 3.49 -15.97 19.20
CA LEU A 172 3.03 -14.59 19.38
C LEU A 172 3.95 -13.79 20.31
N SER A 173 4.42 -14.39 21.40
CA SER A 173 5.35 -13.73 22.34
C SER A 173 6.68 -13.34 21.68
N ILE A 174 7.18 -14.18 20.75
CA ILE A 174 8.41 -13.91 19.97
C ILE A 174 8.15 -12.82 18.96
N LEU A 175 7.02 -12.87 18.26
CA LEU A 175 6.64 -11.83 17.30
C LEU A 175 6.48 -10.47 17.97
N GLU A 176 5.89 -10.42 19.17
CA GLU A 176 5.75 -9.18 19.94
C GLU A 176 7.11 -8.51 20.21
N LYS A 177 8.13 -9.31 20.52
CA LYS A 177 9.50 -8.82 20.77
C LYS A 177 10.26 -8.45 19.49
N ARG A 178 9.96 -9.13 18.37
CA ARG A 178 10.70 -8.97 17.11
C ARG A 178 10.15 -7.86 16.20
N LEU A 179 8.84 -7.59 16.27
CA LEU A 179 8.18 -6.62 15.39
C LEU A 179 8.46 -5.19 15.86
N LYS A 180 9.21 -4.44 15.06
CA LYS A 180 9.64 -3.06 15.37
C LYS A 180 8.55 -2.00 15.17
N GLN A 181 7.47 -2.34 14.46
CA GLN A 181 6.43 -1.38 14.11
C GLN A 181 5.38 -1.27 15.22
N PRO A 182 5.15 -0.07 15.81
CA PRO A 182 4.29 0.08 16.98
C PRO A 182 2.87 -0.46 16.79
N ARG A 183 2.28 -0.28 15.60
CA ARG A 183 0.91 -0.73 15.30
C ARG A 183 0.78 -2.25 15.25
N VAL A 184 1.77 -2.92 14.66
CA VAL A 184 1.77 -4.39 14.55
C VAL A 184 2.11 -5.00 15.91
N GLN A 185 3.05 -4.39 16.65
CA GLN A 185 3.37 -4.81 18.00
C GLN A 185 2.16 -4.71 18.94
N GLN A 186 1.41 -3.60 18.89
CA GLN A 186 0.18 -3.45 19.67
C GLN A 186 -0.86 -4.53 19.32
N MET A 187 -1.06 -4.79 18.02
CA MET A 187 -1.94 -5.87 17.55
C MET A 187 -1.49 -7.23 18.08
N THR A 188 -0.21 -7.58 17.93
CA THR A 188 0.34 -8.85 18.40
C THR A 188 0.20 -9.01 19.92
N ARG A 189 0.46 -7.94 20.67
CA ARG A 189 0.27 -7.93 22.12
C ARG A 189 -1.19 -8.16 22.52
N THR A 190 -2.14 -7.52 21.83
CA THR A 190 -3.57 -7.76 22.06
C THR A 190 -3.97 -9.20 21.74
N LEU A 191 -3.45 -9.77 20.66
CA LEU A 191 -3.69 -11.18 20.30
C LEU A 191 -3.11 -12.13 21.34
N HIS A 192 -1.85 -11.91 21.74
CA HIS A 192 -1.16 -12.71 22.75
C HIS A 192 -1.90 -12.65 24.09
N GLN A 193 -2.29 -11.46 24.54
CA GLN A 193 -3.07 -11.30 25.78
C GLN A 193 -4.41 -12.04 25.72
N ALA A 194 -5.14 -11.97 24.59
CA ALA A 194 -6.40 -12.68 24.45
C ALA A 194 -6.25 -14.21 24.54
N LEU A 195 -5.12 -14.75 24.06
CA LEU A 195 -4.80 -16.18 24.20
C LEU A 195 -4.44 -16.55 25.64
N VAL A 196 -3.62 -15.73 26.31
CA VAL A 196 -3.28 -15.89 27.72
C VAL A 196 -4.54 -15.85 28.60
N ASP A 197 -5.52 -15.00 28.23
CA ASP A 197 -6.83 -14.90 28.86
C ASP A 197 -7.76 -16.09 28.51
N GLY A 198 -7.29 -17.06 27.73
CA GLY A 198 -8.01 -18.30 27.39
C GLY A 198 -8.99 -18.19 26.23
N ARG A 199 -9.01 -17.08 25.48
CA ARG A 199 -9.85 -16.94 24.28
C ARG A 199 -9.22 -17.67 23.10
N SER A 200 -10.06 -18.15 22.19
CA SER A 200 -9.58 -18.76 20.95
C SER A 200 -8.93 -17.69 20.05
N PHE A 201 -7.93 -18.09 19.27
CA PHE A 201 -7.23 -17.17 18.36
C PHE A 201 -8.19 -16.58 17.33
N SER A 202 -9.09 -17.40 16.79
CA SER A 202 -10.14 -16.93 15.89
C SER A 202 -11.08 -15.90 16.53
N GLN A 203 -11.39 -16.00 17.83
CA GLN A 203 -12.20 -15.00 18.53
C GLN A 203 -11.44 -13.68 18.68
N ALA A 204 -10.17 -13.74 19.08
CA ALA A 204 -9.32 -12.55 19.22
C ALA A 204 -9.20 -11.78 17.88
N LEU A 205 -9.10 -12.49 16.76
CA LEU A 205 -9.06 -11.89 15.43
C LEU A 205 -10.39 -11.20 15.04
N ARG A 206 -11.55 -11.72 15.47
CA ARG A 206 -12.87 -11.11 15.18
C ARG A 206 -13.03 -9.73 15.80
N GLU A 207 -12.37 -9.45 16.91
CA GLU A 207 -12.43 -8.16 17.58
C GLU A 207 -11.76 -7.03 16.77
N MET A 208 -10.99 -7.39 15.73
CA MET A 208 -10.26 -6.45 14.87
C MET A 208 -10.66 -6.60 13.38
N PRO A 209 -11.94 -6.37 13.01
CA PRO A 209 -12.45 -6.61 11.66
C PRO A 209 -11.84 -5.67 10.60
N ARG A 210 -11.24 -4.55 11.02
CA ARG A 210 -10.52 -3.63 10.12
C ARG A 210 -9.15 -4.16 9.67
N ILE A 211 -8.57 -5.08 10.44
CA ILE A 211 -7.25 -5.67 10.17
C ILE A 211 -7.43 -7.06 9.56
N PHE A 212 -8.33 -7.86 10.12
CA PHE A 212 -8.56 -9.24 9.72
C PHE A 212 -9.92 -9.36 9.01
N PRO A 213 -9.92 -9.56 7.68
CA PRO A 213 -11.15 -9.80 6.95
C PRO A 213 -11.87 -11.07 7.42
N PRO A 214 -13.20 -11.17 7.27
CA PRO A 214 -13.98 -12.35 7.68
C PRO A 214 -13.45 -13.68 7.13
N LEU A 215 -12.95 -13.68 5.89
CA LEU A 215 -12.27 -14.85 5.27
C LEU A 215 -11.09 -15.32 6.12
N PHE A 216 -10.22 -14.39 6.56
CA PHE A 216 -9.03 -14.70 7.36
C PHE A 216 -9.45 -15.38 8.67
N VAL A 217 -10.41 -14.77 9.38
CA VAL A 217 -10.90 -15.27 10.66
C VAL A 217 -11.55 -16.65 10.50
N ASN A 218 -12.39 -16.86 9.48
CA ASN A 218 -13.09 -18.12 9.29
C ASN A 218 -12.13 -19.27 8.93
N LEU A 219 -11.11 -18.99 8.12
CA LEU A 219 -10.07 -19.97 7.81
C LEU A 219 -9.26 -20.32 9.07
N VAL A 220 -8.84 -19.31 9.83
CA VAL A 220 -8.16 -19.53 11.11
C VAL A 220 -9.02 -20.34 12.08
N ALA A 221 -10.32 -20.04 12.18
CA ALA A 221 -11.25 -20.81 13.03
C ALA A 221 -11.33 -22.29 12.61
N ALA A 222 -11.37 -22.56 11.30
CA ALA A 222 -11.34 -23.93 10.79
C ALA A 222 -10.01 -24.63 11.08
N GLY A 223 -8.88 -23.93 10.93
CA GLY A 223 -7.54 -24.44 11.26
C GLY A 223 -7.35 -24.70 12.75
N GLU A 224 -7.89 -23.82 13.61
CA GLU A 224 -7.86 -23.96 15.07
C GLU A 224 -8.69 -25.17 15.52
N ALA A 225 -9.91 -25.34 14.97
CA ALA A 225 -10.77 -26.49 15.30
C ALA A 225 -10.22 -27.84 14.79
N SER A 226 -9.47 -27.84 13.69
CA SER A 226 -8.89 -29.05 13.08
C SER A 226 -7.45 -29.34 13.52
N GLY A 227 -6.82 -28.45 14.27
CA GLY A 227 -5.40 -28.52 14.62
C GLY A 227 -4.43 -28.24 13.45
N ALA A 228 -4.93 -27.97 12.25
CA ALA A 228 -4.13 -27.68 11.05
C ALA A 228 -3.87 -26.17 10.87
N LEU A 229 -3.66 -25.45 11.97
CA LEU A 229 -3.41 -24.01 11.95
C LEU A 229 -2.17 -23.61 11.13
N PRO A 230 -1.02 -24.32 11.22
CA PRO A 230 0.18 -23.98 10.43
C PRO A 230 -0.09 -24.01 8.91
N GLU A 231 -0.78 -25.04 8.42
CA GLU A 231 -1.11 -25.22 7.00
C GLU A 231 -2.08 -24.15 6.50
N ILE A 232 -3.06 -23.79 7.33
CA ILE A 232 -4.02 -22.73 7.02
C ILE A 232 -3.34 -21.36 6.96
N LEU A 233 -2.42 -21.07 7.88
CA LEU A 233 -1.67 -19.81 7.85
C LEU A 233 -0.78 -19.72 6.60
N LEU A 234 -0.14 -20.81 6.17
CA LEU A 234 0.57 -20.86 4.88
C LEU A 234 -0.35 -20.57 3.69
N ARG A 235 -1.56 -21.14 3.68
CA ARG A 235 -2.56 -20.88 2.64
C ARG A 235 -2.98 -19.41 2.64
N LEU A 236 -3.12 -18.80 3.82
CA LEU A 236 -3.37 -17.37 3.98
C LEU A 236 -2.20 -16.51 3.48
N VAL A 237 -0.96 -16.90 3.76
CA VAL A 237 0.24 -16.23 3.21
C VAL A 237 0.19 -16.23 1.69
N LYS A 238 -0.05 -17.39 1.05
CA LYS A 238 -0.17 -17.48 -0.42
C LYS A 238 -1.25 -16.54 -0.96
N HIS A 239 -2.41 -16.50 -0.31
CA HIS A 239 -3.51 -15.62 -0.71
C HIS A 239 -3.17 -14.13 -0.57
N LEU A 240 -2.57 -13.74 0.56
CA LEU A 240 -2.15 -12.35 0.82
C LEU A 240 -1.02 -11.91 -0.12
N THR A 241 -0.07 -12.79 -0.45
CA THR A 241 1.00 -12.52 -1.42
C THR A 241 0.42 -12.29 -2.81
N GLN A 242 -0.48 -13.14 -3.29
CA GLN A 242 -1.14 -12.93 -4.58
C GLN A 242 -1.88 -11.58 -4.66
N ALA A 243 -2.61 -11.22 -3.59
CA ALA A 243 -3.29 -9.93 -3.51
C ALA A 243 -2.32 -8.74 -3.51
N LYS A 244 -1.17 -8.88 -2.84
CA LYS A 244 -0.10 -7.87 -2.82
C LYS A 244 0.57 -7.74 -4.19
N ASP A 245 0.94 -8.85 -4.83
CA ASP A 245 1.60 -8.85 -6.13
C ASP A 245 0.73 -8.18 -7.19
N LEU A 246 -0.58 -8.48 -7.19
CA LEU A 246 -1.53 -7.81 -8.07
C LEU A 246 -1.57 -6.30 -7.80
N ARG A 247 -1.58 -5.89 -6.53
CA ARG A 247 -1.59 -4.48 -6.14
C ARG A 247 -0.31 -3.77 -6.58
N ASP A 248 0.84 -4.39 -6.34
CA ASP A 248 2.16 -3.84 -6.64
C ASP A 248 2.35 -3.72 -8.15
N ARG A 249 1.94 -4.72 -8.94
CA ARG A 249 1.93 -4.66 -10.41
C ARG A 249 1.10 -3.49 -10.93
N VAL A 250 -0.12 -3.33 -10.41
CA VAL A 250 -0.99 -2.21 -10.78
C VAL A 250 -0.37 -0.87 -10.40
N GLN A 251 0.24 -0.75 -9.22
CA GLN A 251 0.90 0.48 -8.80
C GLN A 251 2.12 0.79 -9.66
N GLN A 252 2.98 -0.20 -9.93
CA GLN A 252 4.16 -0.05 -10.78
C GLN A 252 3.79 0.37 -12.19
N ALA A 253 2.72 -0.22 -12.77
CA ALA A 253 2.23 0.14 -14.10
C ALA A 253 1.68 1.58 -14.18
N LEU A 254 1.30 2.20 -13.07
CA LEU A 254 0.73 3.55 -13.02
C LEU A 254 1.74 4.64 -12.65
N ILE A 255 2.89 4.29 -12.06
CA ILE A 255 3.91 5.27 -11.66
C ILE A 255 4.44 6.06 -12.87
N TYR A 256 4.78 5.36 -13.96
CA TYR A 256 5.31 6.01 -15.16
C TYR A 256 4.27 6.94 -15.84
N PRO A 257 3.03 6.50 -16.12
CA PRO A 257 1.97 7.39 -16.59
C PRO A 257 1.72 8.60 -15.69
N ALA A 258 1.76 8.44 -14.37
CA ALA A 258 1.56 9.54 -13.43
C ALA A 258 2.70 10.57 -13.50
N PHE A 259 3.95 10.11 -13.55
CA PHE A 259 5.10 11.00 -13.71
C PHE A 259 5.02 11.80 -15.00
N LEU A 260 4.74 11.13 -16.12
CA LEU A 260 4.62 11.78 -17.43
C LEU A 260 3.45 12.77 -17.48
N ALA A 261 2.32 12.44 -16.85
CA ALA A 261 1.17 13.34 -16.75
C ALA A 261 1.51 14.60 -15.94
N VAL A 262 2.20 14.45 -14.80
CA VAL A 262 2.65 15.58 -13.98
C VAL A 262 3.66 16.44 -14.76
N ALA A 263 4.63 15.83 -15.44
CA ALA A 263 5.59 16.55 -16.26
C ALA A 263 4.92 17.30 -17.42
N GLY A 264 3.95 16.68 -18.10
CA GLY A 264 3.18 17.28 -19.18
C GLY A 264 2.33 18.47 -18.70
N VAL A 265 1.63 18.33 -17.58
CA VAL A 265 0.86 19.43 -16.95
C VAL A 265 1.79 20.57 -16.54
N ALA A 266 2.94 20.26 -15.93
CA ALA A 266 3.93 21.26 -15.56
C ALA A 266 4.46 22.02 -16.80
N LEU A 267 4.81 21.30 -17.87
CA LEU A 267 5.27 21.89 -19.12
C LEU A 267 4.22 22.82 -19.72
N ILE A 268 2.97 22.36 -19.85
CA ILE A 268 1.85 23.16 -20.36
C ILE A 268 1.64 24.41 -19.50
N THR A 269 1.71 24.28 -18.18
CA THR A 269 1.56 25.39 -17.24
C THR A 269 2.65 26.44 -17.44
N ILE A 270 3.91 26.02 -17.55
CA ILE A 270 5.04 26.93 -17.83
C ILE A 270 4.86 27.62 -19.18
N PHE A 271 4.48 26.87 -20.22
CA PHE A 271 4.26 27.39 -21.56
C PHE A 271 3.17 28.48 -21.58
N ILE A 272 2.01 28.18 -20.97
CA ILE A 272 0.90 29.13 -20.90
C ILE A 272 1.24 30.33 -20.01
N THR A 273 1.94 30.15 -18.90
CA THR A 273 2.17 31.23 -17.92
C THR A 273 3.30 32.17 -18.33
N TYR A 274 4.37 31.67 -18.95
CA TYR A 274 5.55 32.49 -19.28
C TYR A 274 5.64 32.84 -20.75
N MET A 275 5.45 31.86 -21.63
CA MET A 275 5.73 32.05 -23.05
C MET A 275 4.57 32.76 -23.77
N VAL A 276 3.31 32.45 -23.45
CA VAL A 276 2.16 33.16 -24.05
C VAL A 276 2.17 34.67 -23.74
N PRO A 277 2.40 35.14 -22.50
CA PRO A 277 2.45 36.58 -22.22
C PRO A 277 3.60 37.30 -22.92
N GLN A 278 4.79 36.68 -23.01
CA GLN A 278 5.90 37.24 -23.78
C GLN A 278 5.48 37.51 -25.22
N LEU A 279 4.82 36.55 -25.88
CA LEU A 279 4.32 36.71 -27.24
C LEU A 279 3.34 37.87 -27.37
N THR A 280 2.39 38.01 -26.43
CA THR A 280 1.44 39.12 -26.45
C THR A 280 2.13 40.48 -26.26
N GLY A 281 3.14 40.54 -25.39
CA GLY A 281 3.94 41.74 -25.16
C GLY A 281 4.73 42.17 -26.41
N PHE A 282 5.30 41.20 -27.13
CA PHE A 282 5.94 41.46 -28.43
C PHE A 282 4.92 41.93 -29.48
N MET A 283 3.74 41.32 -29.57
CA MET A 283 2.74 41.70 -30.57
C MET A 283 2.13 43.08 -30.33
N ALA A 284 1.94 43.46 -29.06
CA ALA A 284 1.44 44.78 -28.68
C ALA A 284 2.37 45.92 -29.13
N GLN A 285 3.69 45.67 -29.21
CA GLN A 285 4.67 46.64 -29.69
C GLN A 285 4.64 46.84 -31.21
N ILE A 286 4.23 45.81 -31.96
CA ILE A 286 4.16 45.83 -33.43
C ILE A 286 2.84 46.48 -33.91
N GLY A 287 1.83 46.58 -33.06
CA GLY A 287 0.58 47.32 -33.33
C GLY A 287 -0.45 46.57 -34.20
N GLY A 288 -0.31 45.25 -34.35
CA GLY A 288 -1.24 44.40 -35.10
C GLY A 288 -2.39 43.86 -34.25
N ALA A 289 -3.52 43.52 -34.89
CA ALA A 289 -4.61 42.81 -34.22
C ALA A 289 -4.16 41.38 -33.87
N LEU A 290 -4.44 40.92 -32.64
CA LEU A 290 -4.07 39.55 -32.25
C LEU A 290 -4.86 38.53 -33.09
N PRO A 291 -4.21 37.52 -33.69
CA PRO A 291 -4.88 36.41 -34.36
C PRO A 291 -5.86 35.66 -33.46
N LEU A 292 -6.91 35.07 -34.03
CA LEU A 292 -7.92 34.28 -33.30
C LEU A 292 -7.33 33.20 -32.37
N PRO A 293 -6.36 32.38 -32.80
CA PRO A 293 -5.71 31.39 -31.92
C PRO A 293 -5.05 32.01 -30.69
N THR A 294 -4.42 33.17 -30.84
CA THR A 294 -3.77 33.91 -29.75
C THR A 294 -4.80 34.44 -28.75
N ARG A 295 -5.96 34.92 -29.24
CA ARG A 295 -7.04 35.41 -28.37
C ARG A 295 -7.63 34.30 -27.51
N ILE A 296 -7.88 33.13 -28.09
CA ILE A 296 -8.38 31.96 -27.36
C ILE A 296 -7.35 31.55 -26.29
N LEU A 297 -6.07 31.49 -26.67
CA LEU A 297 -5.01 31.12 -25.74
C LEU A 297 -4.83 32.15 -24.61
N MET A 298 -5.00 33.44 -24.91
CA MET A 298 -4.94 34.52 -23.92
C MET A 298 -6.14 34.49 -22.96
N GLN A 299 -7.34 34.16 -23.45
CA GLN A 299 -8.52 33.92 -22.61
C GLN A 299 -8.30 32.74 -21.66
N ILE A 300 -7.72 31.65 -22.16
CA ILE A 300 -7.36 30.48 -21.34
C ILE A 300 -6.28 30.86 -20.32
N HIS A 301 -5.25 31.60 -20.72
CA HIS A 301 -4.21 32.09 -19.82
C HIS A 301 -4.80 32.95 -18.69
N HIS A 302 -5.63 33.94 -19.03
CA HIS A 302 -6.24 34.83 -18.03
C HIS A 302 -7.23 34.08 -17.14
N ALA A 303 -7.97 33.11 -17.69
CA ALA A 303 -8.82 32.23 -16.90
C ALA A 303 -8.00 31.45 -15.86
N ILE A 304 -6.86 30.89 -16.28
CA ILE A 304 -5.97 30.12 -15.40
C ILE A 304 -5.30 31.03 -14.36
N THR A 305 -4.71 32.17 -14.75
CA THR A 305 -3.94 33.02 -13.82
C THR A 305 -4.80 33.89 -12.91
N THR A 306 -6.02 34.25 -13.32
CA THR A 306 -6.93 35.06 -12.50
C THR A 306 -7.85 34.21 -11.64
N TYR A 307 -8.34 33.08 -12.14
CA TYR A 307 -9.31 32.23 -11.42
C TYR A 307 -8.72 30.93 -10.89
N TRP A 308 -7.39 30.76 -10.78
CA TRP A 308 -6.79 29.57 -10.18
C TRP A 308 -7.30 29.30 -8.75
N TRP A 309 -7.50 30.35 -7.94
CA TRP A 309 -8.03 30.24 -6.58
C TRP A 309 -9.51 29.81 -6.59
N LEU A 310 -10.30 30.29 -7.56
CA LEU A 310 -11.68 29.85 -7.76
C LEU A 310 -11.73 28.41 -8.26
N ALA A 311 -10.79 27.97 -9.10
CA ALA A 311 -10.66 26.58 -9.50
C ALA A 311 -10.33 25.68 -8.30
N ILE A 312 -9.43 26.11 -7.41
CA ILE A 312 -9.15 25.41 -6.15
C ILE A 312 -10.41 25.36 -5.26
N LEU A 313 -11.13 26.48 -5.13
CA LEU A 313 -12.37 26.55 -4.35
C LEU A 313 -13.46 25.63 -4.92
N ILE A 314 -13.64 25.60 -6.24
CA ILE A 314 -14.56 24.70 -6.94
C ILE A 314 -14.13 23.26 -6.75
N VAL A 315 -12.84 22.93 -6.84
CA VAL A 315 -12.34 21.57 -6.60
C VAL A 315 -12.58 21.13 -5.16
N ILE A 316 -12.34 22.00 -4.18
CA ILE A 316 -12.61 21.71 -2.77
C ILE A 316 -14.11 21.56 -2.54
N GLY A 317 -14.93 22.49 -3.04
CA GLY A 317 -16.38 22.46 -2.93
C GLY A 317 -16.99 21.24 -3.61
N ALA A 318 -16.55 20.91 -4.82
CA ALA A 318 -16.92 19.70 -5.54
C ALA A 318 -16.45 18.46 -4.79
N SER A 319 -15.24 18.44 -4.22
CA SER A 319 -14.73 17.30 -3.45
C SER A 319 -15.54 17.07 -2.16
N VAL A 320 -15.89 18.14 -1.44
CA VAL A 320 -16.73 18.08 -0.23
C VAL A 320 -18.17 17.69 -0.59
N GLY A 321 -18.77 18.33 -1.60
CA GLY A 321 -20.12 18.02 -2.07
C GLY A 321 -20.23 16.60 -2.61
N PHE A 322 -19.24 16.16 -3.39
CA PHE A 322 -19.12 14.80 -3.87
C PHE A 322 -18.93 13.81 -2.72
N ARG A 323 -18.11 14.13 -1.72
CA ARG A 323 -17.92 13.28 -0.54
C ARG A 323 -19.20 13.20 0.30
N ALA A 324 -19.99 14.27 0.38
CA ALA A 324 -21.30 14.28 1.02
C ALA A 324 -22.31 13.44 0.22
N PHE A 325 -22.31 13.56 -1.11
CA PHE A 325 -23.14 12.77 -2.01
C PHE A 325 -22.84 11.26 -1.91
N VAL A 326 -21.56 10.86 -1.99
CA VAL A 326 -21.14 9.45 -1.89
C VAL A 326 -21.31 8.88 -0.47
N ARG A 327 -21.53 9.72 0.55
CA ARG A 327 -21.90 9.27 1.89
C ARG A 327 -23.36 8.82 2.00
N THR A 328 -24.24 9.31 1.13
CA THR A 328 -25.63 8.84 1.08
C THR A 328 -25.71 7.45 0.43
N GLU A 329 -26.66 6.61 0.85
CA GLU A 329 -26.81 5.25 0.30
C GLU A 329 -27.12 5.27 -1.19
N GLU A 330 -28.06 6.13 -1.62
CA GLU A 330 -28.41 6.31 -3.03
C GLU A 330 -27.23 6.86 -3.84
N GLY A 331 -26.56 7.92 -3.34
CA GLY A 331 -25.43 8.52 -4.04
C GLY A 331 -24.24 7.57 -4.18
N ARG A 332 -24.00 6.72 -3.18
CA ARG A 332 -22.99 5.65 -3.27
C ARG A 332 -23.34 4.65 -4.35
N LEU A 333 -24.59 4.22 -4.44
CA LEU A 333 -25.05 3.24 -5.42
C LEU A 333 -25.01 3.78 -6.86
N THR A 334 -25.46 5.02 -7.07
CA THR A 334 -25.39 5.68 -8.37
C THR A 334 -23.95 5.91 -8.81
N TRP A 335 -23.08 6.35 -7.89
CA TRP A 335 -21.66 6.54 -8.17
C TRP A 335 -20.96 5.23 -8.51
N ASP A 336 -21.20 4.19 -7.72
CA ASP A 336 -20.62 2.87 -7.93
C ASP A 336 -21.08 2.24 -9.25
N ARG A 337 -22.34 2.47 -9.67
CA ARG A 337 -22.85 2.11 -10.99
C ARG A 337 -22.20 2.93 -12.10
N PHE A 338 -22.08 4.24 -11.93
CA PHE A 338 -21.45 5.13 -12.91
C PHE A 338 -19.99 4.74 -13.18
N ARG A 339 -19.21 4.42 -12.14
CA ARG A 339 -17.81 3.95 -12.29
C ARG A 339 -17.67 2.71 -13.17
N LEU A 340 -18.65 1.82 -13.16
CA LEU A 340 -18.65 0.61 -14.00
C LEU A 340 -18.94 0.93 -15.49
N SER A 341 -19.61 2.05 -15.77
CA SER A 341 -19.94 2.50 -17.13
C SER A 341 -18.81 3.23 -17.84
N ILE A 342 -17.82 3.75 -17.10
CA ILE A 342 -16.70 4.50 -17.71
C ILE A 342 -15.90 3.56 -18.63
N PRO A 343 -15.75 3.87 -19.93
CA PRO A 343 -14.93 3.06 -20.84
C PRO A 343 -13.47 3.02 -20.38
N ALA A 344 -12.79 1.89 -20.62
CA ALA A 344 -11.49 1.51 -20.04
C ALA A 344 -11.51 1.29 -18.51
N TYR A 345 -11.81 2.32 -17.70
CA TYR A 345 -11.76 2.21 -16.23
C TYR A 345 -12.77 1.20 -15.65
N GLY A 346 -14.00 1.20 -16.17
CA GLY A 346 -15.03 0.25 -15.79
C GLY A 346 -14.71 -1.19 -16.24
N ARG A 347 -13.91 -1.38 -17.30
CA ARG A 347 -13.40 -2.71 -17.66
C ARG A 347 -12.42 -3.21 -16.60
N VAL A 348 -11.48 -2.38 -16.15
CA VAL A 348 -10.52 -2.74 -15.09
C VAL A 348 -11.24 -3.10 -13.80
N ILE A 349 -12.24 -2.31 -13.37
CA ILE A 349 -13.01 -2.61 -12.16
C ILE A 349 -13.75 -3.94 -12.28
N ARG A 350 -14.43 -4.19 -13.41
CA ARG A 350 -15.16 -5.44 -13.64
C ARG A 350 -14.26 -6.66 -13.64
N HIS A 351 -13.15 -6.64 -14.40
CA HIS A 351 -12.22 -7.77 -14.46
C HIS A 351 -11.56 -8.04 -13.12
N ARG A 352 -11.19 -6.98 -12.38
CA ARG A 352 -10.73 -7.10 -11.00
C ARG A 352 -11.78 -7.76 -10.12
N TYR A 353 -13.04 -7.34 -10.24
CA TYR A 353 -14.12 -7.92 -9.46
C TYR A 353 -14.32 -9.41 -9.80
N TYR A 354 -14.37 -9.78 -11.08
CA TYR A 354 -14.50 -11.18 -11.50
C TYR A 354 -13.35 -12.04 -10.99
N ALA A 355 -12.11 -11.57 -11.14
CA ALA A 355 -10.92 -12.23 -10.63
C ALA A 355 -11.00 -12.46 -9.12
N GLN A 356 -11.28 -11.40 -8.36
CA GLN A 356 -11.31 -11.46 -6.89
C GLN A 356 -12.50 -12.28 -6.37
N PHE A 357 -13.69 -12.09 -6.93
CA PHE A 357 -14.88 -12.88 -6.63
C PHE A 357 -14.60 -14.37 -6.83
N SER A 358 -14.00 -14.74 -7.97
CA SER A 358 -13.70 -16.13 -8.31
C SER A 358 -12.61 -16.72 -7.43
N ARG A 359 -11.54 -15.97 -7.21
CA ARG A 359 -10.43 -16.39 -6.35
C ARG A 359 -10.92 -16.69 -4.94
N THR A 360 -11.66 -15.75 -4.34
CA THR A 360 -12.17 -15.88 -2.97
C THR A 360 -13.22 -16.99 -2.88
N LEU A 361 -14.19 -17.05 -3.79
CA LEU A 361 -15.21 -18.09 -3.78
C LEU A 361 -14.59 -19.48 -3.98
N GLY A 362 -13.68 -19.64 -4.94
CA GLY A 362 -12.98 -20.90 -5.17
C GLY A 362 -12.17 -21.33 -3.95
N THR A 363 -11.46 -20.41 -3.31
CA THR A 363 -10.69 -20.71 -2.08
C THR A 363 -11.62 -21.13 -0.95
N LEU A 364 -12.73 -20.44 -0.73
CA LEU A 364 -13.70 -20.79 0.33
C LEU A 364 -14.28 -22.20 0.12
N ILE A 365 -14.72 -22.51 -1.10
CA ILE A 365 -15.29 -23.81 -1.44
C ILE A 365 -14.26 -24.93 -1.35
N GLN A 366 -13.03 -24.72 -1.81
CA GLN A 366 -11.93 -25.70 -1.68
C GLN A 366 -11.54 -25.97 -0.21
N ASN A 367 -11.80 -25.02 0.68
CA ASN A 367 -11.63 -25.18 2.13
C ASN A 367 -12.88 -25.76 2.83
N GLY A 368 -13.87 -26.25 2.07
CA GLY A 368 -15.06 -26.92 2.61
C GLY A 368 -16.11 -25.98 3.22
N ILE A 369 -16.04 -24.67 2.96
CA ILE A 369 -17.04 -23.73 3.45
C ILE A 369 -18.30 -23.83 2.56
N PRO A 370 -19.51 -23.95 3.12
CA PRO A 370 -20.74 -24.07 2.34
C PRO A 370 -20.95 -22.90 1.36
N LEU A 371 -21.56 -23.16 0.20
CA LEU A 371 -21.71 -22.17 -0.88
C LEU A 371 -22.45 -20.90 -0.44
N LEU A 372 -23.60 -21.04 0.23
CA LEU A 372 -24.40 -19.91 0.68
C LEU A 372 -23.63 -18.98 1.64
N ARG A 373 -22.87 -19.59 2.58
CA ARG A 373 -22.01 -18.84 3.51
C ARG A 373 -20.83 -18.19 2.78
N SER A 374 -20.31 -18.85 1.75
CA SER A 374 -19.23 -18.31 0.93
C SER A 374 -19.70 -17.10 0.11
N LEU A 375 -20.93 -17.11 -0.41
CA LEU A 375 -21.54 -15.97 -1.09
C LEU A 375 -21.71 -14.76 -0.15
N ASP A 376 -22.10 -14.98 1.11
CA ASP A 376 -22.17 -13.92 2.12
C ASP A 376 -20.80 -13.24 2.29
N LEU A 377 -19.74 -14.04 2.50
CA LEU A 377 -18.37 -13.53 2.70
C LEU A 377 -17.81 -12.82 1.46
N VAL A 378 -18.11 -13.30 0.26
CA VAL A 378 -17.61 -12.73 -0.99
C VAL A 378 -18.34 -11.43 -1.33
N SER A 379 -19.64 -11.32 -1.00
CA SER A 379 -20.44 -10.11 -1.27
C SER A 379 -19.86 -8.87 -0.58
N GLU A 380 -19.32 -9.04 0.63
CA GLU A 380 -18.68 -7.97 1.41
C GLU A 380 -17.36 -7.46 0.79
N ILE A 381 -16.69 -8.29 -0.01
CA ILE A 381 -15.37 -8.00 -0.60
C ILE A 381 -15.47 -7.18 -1.90
N ALA A 382 -16.67 -7.09 -2.50
CA ALA A 382 -16.91 -6.44 -3.78
C ALA A 382 -16.45 -4.97 -3.83
N GLY A 383 -16.46 -4.27 -2.69
CA GLY A 383 -16.05 -2.86 -2.59
C GLY A 383 -16.94 -1.88 -3.36
N ASN A 384 -17.99 -2.37 -4.01
CA ASN A 384 -18.96 -1.65 -4.83
C ASN A 384 -20.37 -2.11 -4.42
N ARG A 385 -21.19 -1.17 -3.94
CA ARG A 385 -22.50 -1.47 -3.36
C ARG A 385 -23.50 -2.01 -4.39
N TYR A 386 -23.38 -1.58 -5.65
CA TYR A 386 -24.21 -2.07 -6.75
C TYR A 386 -23.94 -3.56 -7.03
N LEU A 387 -22.67 -3.98 -7.04
CA LEU A 387 -22.30 -5.39 -7.22
C LEU A 387 -22.74 -6.25 -6.02
N GLU A 388 -22.57 -5.74 -4.79
CA GLU A 388 -22.98 -6.42 -3.57
C GLU A 388 -24.49 -6.77 -3.57
N LEU A 389 -25.35 -5.79 -3.85
CA LEU A 389 -26.80 -6.00 -3.92
C LEU A 389 -27.19 -7.09 -4.92
N LYS A 390 -26.48 -7.13 -6.05
CA LYS A 390 -26.77 -8.07 -7.12
C LYS A 390 -26.31 -9.50 -6.79
N ILE A 391 -25.24 -9.65 -6.02
CA ILE A 391 -24.87 -10.95 -5.45
C ILE A 391 -25.88 -11.39 -4.38
N ILE A 392 -26.41 -10.46 -3.57
CA ILE A 392 -27.47 -10.78 -2.59
C ILE A 392 -28.74 -11.26 -3.31
N GLU A 393 -29.12 -10.63 -4.42
CA GLU A 393 -30.23 -11.07 -5.26
C GLU A 393 -29.97 -12.46 -5.88
N ALA A 394 -28.77 -12.69 -6.44
CA ALA A 394 -28.39 -14.00 -6.97
C ALA A 394 -28.42 -15.09 -5.89
N ARG A 395 -27.96 -14.78 -4.67
CA ARG A 395 -28.02 -15.70 -3.52
C ARG A 395 -29.46 -16.07 -3.17
N ARG A 396 -30.40 -15.13 -3.20
CA ARG A 396 -31.83 -15.43 -2.97
C ARG A 396 -32.35 -16.44 -3.99
N ALA A 397 -32.05 -16.23 -5.28
CA ALA A 397 -32.42 -17.18 -6.32
C ALA A 397 -31.82 -18.59 -6.10
N VAL A 398 -30.59 -18.69 -5.56
CA VAL A 398 -29.99 -19.98 -5.20
C VAL A 398 -30.69 -20.64 -4.01
N ILE A 399 -31.14 -19.86 -3.02
CA ILE A 399 -31.97 -20.37 -1.91
C ILE A 399 -33.30 -20.92 -2.44
N ASP A 400 -33.86 -20.26 -3.46
CA ASP A 400 -35.09 -20.67 -4.13
C ASP A 400 -34.89 -21.88 -5.07
N GLY A 401 -33.66 -22.41 -5.17
CA GLY A 401 -33.34 -23.64 -5.90
C GLY A 401 -32.73 -23.46 -7.29
N ALA A 402 -32.47 -22.22 -7.72
CA ALA A 402 -31.73 -21.97 -8.96
C ALA A 402 -30.24 -22.37 -8.82
N THR A 403 -29.62 -22.79 -9.92
CA THR A 403 -28.17 -22.98 -9.97
C THR A 403 -27.45 -21.63 -9.83
N LEU A 404 -26.25 -21.59 -9.25
CA LEU A 404 -25.55 -20.32 -9.06
C LEU A 404 -25.18 -19.67 -10.41
N SER A 405 -24.83 -20.50 -11.40
CA SER A 405 -24.57 -20.08 -12.77
C SER A 405 -25.77 -19.35 -13.40
N THR A 406 -26.98 -19.90 -13.28
CA THR A 406 -28.21 -19.28 -13.81
C THR A 406 -28.62 -18.04 -13.02
N ALA A 407 -28.51 -18.09 -11.68
CA ALA A 407 -28.80 -16.97 -10.81
C ALA A 407 -27.91 -15.74 -11.15
N LEU A 408 -26.61 -15.94 -11.38
CA LEU A 408 -25.70 -14.85 -11.77
C LEU A 408 -25.90 -14.37 -13.21
N SER A 409 -26.24 -15.28 -14.14
CA SER A 409 -26.54 -14.93 -15.53
C SER A 409 -27.76 -14.00 -15.61
N SER A 410 -28.81 -14.26 -14.82
CA SER A 410 -30.01 -13.41 -14.76
C SER A 410 -29.76 -11.96 -14.32
N GLN A 411 -28.64 -11.71 -13.63
CA GLN A 411 -28.27 -10.36 -13.18
C GLN A 411 -27.56 -9.53 -14.24
N HIS A 412 -27.14 -10.13 -15.37
CA HIS A 412 -26.42 -9.46 -16.47
C HIS A 412 -25.16 -8.67 -16.04
N ILE A 413 -24.49 -9.12 -14.98
CA ILE A 413 -23.25 -8.50 -14.47
C ILE A 413 -22.01 -9.23 -14.95
N PHE A 414 -22.10 -10.55 -15.05
CA PHE A 414 -21.01 -11.41 -15.44
C PHE A 414 -21.04 -11.66 -16.95
N PRO A 415 -19.88 -11.73 -17.63
CA PRO A 415 -19.83 -12.09 -19.04
C PRO A 415 -20.26 -13.54 -19.25
N ASP A 416 -20.79 -13.88 -20.43
CA ASP A 416 -21.30 -15.22 -20.73
C ASP A 416 -20.25 -16.31 -20.48
N LEU A 417 -19.01 -16.09 -20.91
CA LEU A 417 -17.88 -17.01 -20.66
C LEU A 417 -17.71 -17.34 -19.17
N PHE A 418 -17.92 -16.37 -18.28
CA PHE A 418 -17.81 -16.58 -16.83
C PHE A 418 -18.91 -17.51 -16.33
N THR A 419 -20.16 -17.27 -16.72
CA THR A 419 -21.32 -18.06 -16.29
C THR A 419 -21.29 -19.46 -16.91
N ASP A 420 -20.81 -19.59 -18.15
CA ASP A 420 -20.68 -20.87 -18.84
C ASP A 420 -19.63 -21.76 -18.18
N MET A 421 -18.44 -21.20 -17.89
CA MET A 421 -17.41 -21.92 -17.15
C MET A 421 -17.92 -22.35 -15.77
N MET A 422 -18.67 -21.47 -15.09
CA MET A 422 -19.26 -21.81 -13.80
C MET A 422 -20.28 -22.95 -13.90
N ALA A 423 -21.15 -22.92 -14.91
CA ALA A 423 -22.14 -23.97 -15.15
C ALA A 423 -21.46 -25.33 -15.36
N VAL A 424 -20.35 -25.37 -16.12
CA VAL A 424 -19.54 -26.59 -16.29
C VAL A 424 -18.97 -27.07 -14.96
N GLY A 425 -18.44 -26.17 -14.12
CA GLY A 425 -17.92 -26.52 -12.80
C GLY A 425 -18.99 -27.05 -11.83
N GLU A 426 -20.20 -26.52 -11.93
CA GLU A 426 -21.37 -26.94 -11.16
C GLU A 426 -21.86 -28.33 -11.59
N GLN A 427 -21.97 -28.58 -12.90
CA GLN A 427 -22.38 -29.88 -13.46
C GLN A 427 -21.36 -30.99 -13.21
N THR A 428 -20.06 -30.67 -13.25
CA THR A 428 -18.98 -31.64 -13.03
C THR A 428 -18.66 -31.87 -11.55
N GLY A 429 -19.28 -31.12 -10.64
CA GLY A 429 -19.00 -31.17 -9.20
C GLY A 429 -17.62 -30.61 -8.80
N ARG A 430 -16.87 -30.02 -9.74
CA ARG A 430 -15.53 -29.46 -9.51
C ARG A 430 -15.54 -27.94 -9.32
N PHE A 431 -16.61 -27.42 -8.71
CA PHE A 431 -16.89 -25.98 -8.62
C PHE A 431 -15.71 -25.15 -8.07
N GLY A 432 -15.09 -25.59 -6.97
CA GLY A 432 -13.98 -24.87 -6.35
C GLY A 432 -12.74 -24.75 -7.26
N GLU A 433 -12.43 -25.77 -8.04
CA GLU A 433 -11.32 -25.76 -9.00
C GLU A 433 -11.63 -24.90 -10.21
N THR A 434 -12.83 -25.05 -10.78
CA THR A 434 -13.26 -24.23 -11.92
C THR A 434 -13.27 -22.75 -11.56
N MET A 435 -13.66 -22.39 -10.33
CA MET A 435 -13.62 -21.02 -9.87
C MET A 435 -12.18 -20.45 -9.77
N GLN A 436 -11.19 -21.27 -9.39
CA GLN A 436 -9.78 -20.86 -9.48
C GLN A 436 -9.34 -20.65 -10.92
N THR A 437 -9.76 -21.51 -11.85
CA THR A 437 -9.48 -21.34 -13.28
C THR A 437 -10.08 -20.06 -13.84
N ILE A 438 -11.34 -19.75 -13.49
CA ILE A 438 -12.00 -18.48 -13.85
C ILE A 438 -11.19 -17.29 -13.29
N ALA A 439 -10.73 -17.38 -12.04
CA ALA A 439 -9.89 -16.35 -11.44
C ALA A 439 -8.62 -16.11 -12.29
N ASP A 440 -7.90 -17.16 -12.66
CA ASP A 440 -6.67 -17.06 -13.45
C ASP A 440 -6.90 -16.50 -14.86
N VAL A 441 -8.07 -16.76 -15.47
CA VAL A 441 -8.46 -16.17 -16.75
C VAL A 441 -8.68 -14.66 -16.61
N TYR A 442 -9.46 -14.23 -15.62
CA TYR A 442 -9.78 -12.81 -15.43
C TYR A 442 -8.65 -12.00 -14.81
N GLU A 443 -7.71 -12.62 -14.08
CA GLU A 443 -6.45 -11.98 -13.66
C GLU A 443 -5.56 -11.69 -14.86
N ARG A 444 -5.41 -12.63 -15.80
CA ARG A 444 -4.65 -12.40 -17.04
C ARG A 444 -5.27 -11.31 -17.91
N GLU A 445 -6.60 -11.28 -18.00
CA GLU A 445 -7.30 -10.25 -18.77
C GLU A 445 -7.24 -8.89 -18.06
N LEU A 446 -7.25 -8.85 -16.72
CA LEU A 446 -6.98 -7.64 -15.95
C LEU A 446 -5.57 -7.12 -16.22
N ASP A 447 -4.55 -7.97 -16.15
CA ASP A 447 -3.15 -7.61 -16.41
C ASP A 447 -2.97 -7.06 -17.83
N ARG A 448 -3.61 -7.68 -18.82
CA ARG A 448 -3.63 -7.21 -20.22
C ARG A 448 -4.28 -5.82 -20.34
N ASN A 449 -5.44 -5.63 -19.74
CA ASN A 449 -6.15 -4.34 -19.80
C ASN A 449 -5.36 -3.22 -19.11
N VAL A 450 -4.74 -3.52 -17.96
CA VAL A 450 -3.87 -2.57 -17.26
C VAL A 450 -2.66 -2.22 -18.13
N ALA A 451 -2.02 -3.20 -18.76
CA ALA A 451 -0.88 -2.97 -19.65
C ALA A 451 -1.25 -2.08 -20.85
N ILE A 452 -2.37 -2.36 -21.53
CA ILE A 452 -2.86 -1.56 -22.66
C ILE A 452 -3.12 -0.11 -22.23
N ILE A 453 -3.80 0.10 -21.09
CA ILE A 453 -4.07 1.44 -20.58
C ILE A 453 -2.77 2.17 -20.25
N SER A 454 -1.83 1.50 -19.57
CA SER A 454 -0.52 2.07 -19.23
C SER A 454 0.32 2.43 -20.46
N GLN A 455 0.20 1.68 -21.56
CA GLN A 455 0.89 1.96 -22.83
C GLN A 455 0.23 3.06 -23.65
N LEU A 456 -1.08 3.27 -23.52
CA LEU A 456 -1.82 4.32 -24.26
C LEU A 456 -1.72 5.71 -23.61
N ILE A 457 -1.48 5.80 -22.31
CA ILE A 457 -1.39 7.11 -21.63
C ILE A 457 -0.25 7.99 -22.20
N PRO A 458 0.99 7.49 -22.40
CA PRO A 458 2.07 8.29 -22.95
C PRO A 458 1.82 8.92 -24.32
N PRO A 459 1.40 8.19 -25.37
CA PRO A 459 1.13 8.80 -26.67
C PRO A 459 0.00 9.82 -26.61
N VAL A 460 -1.03 9.60 -25.79
CA VAL A 460 -2.10 10.60 -25.58
C VAL A 460 -1.52 11.89 -24.99
N ILE A 461 -0.67 11.80 -23.97
CA ILE A 461 -0.01 12.98 -23.37
C ILE A 461 0.84 13.71 -24.41
N ILE A 462 1.63 12.98 -25.19
CA ILE A 462 2.48 13.57 -26.24
C ILE A 462 1.63 14.31 -27.28
N VAL A 463 0.53 13.71 -27.76
CA VAL A 463 -0.38 14.36 -28.71
C VAL A 463 -1.00 15.63 -28.12
N VAL A 464 -1.41 15.61 -26.85
CA VAL A 464 -1.95 16.79 -26.17
C VAL A 464 -0.90 17.90 -26.07
N VAL A 465 0.32 17.58 -25.62
CA VAL A 465 1.42 18.55 -25.53
C VAL A 465 1.77 19.11 -26.92
N ALA A 466 1.90 18.24 -27.93
CA ALA A 466 2.19 18.64 -29.30
C ALA A 466 1.10 19.55 -29.88
N THR A 467 -0.18 19.29 -29.56
CA THR A 467 -1.30 20.14 -29.98
C THR A 467 -1.21 21.52 -29.34
N VAL A 468 -0.93 21.60 -28.04
CA VAL A 468 -0.78 22.88 -27.32
C VAL A 468 0.41 23.68 -27.87
N VAL A 469 1.58 23.04 -27.99
CA VAL A 469 2.78 23.69 -28.54
C VAL A 469 2.57 24.08 -30.00
N GLY A 470 1.93 23.22 -30.80
CA GLY A 470 1.60 23.48 -32.19
C GLY A 470 0.66 24.68 -32.36
N LEU A 471 -0.36 24.82 -31.52
CA LEU A 471 -1.25 25.99 -31.52
C LEU A 471 -0.49 27.29 -31.22
N VAL A 472 0.49 27.25 -30.31
CA VAL A 472 1.36 28.40 -30.04
C VAL A 472 2.21 28.72 -31.25
N VAL A 473 2.93 27.74 -31.80
CA VAL A 473 3.81 27.96 -32.97
C VAL A 473 3.02 28.51 -34.15
N TYR A 474 1.82 27.94 -34.41
CA TYR A 474 0.90 28.44 -35.42
C TYR A 474 0.49 29.90 -35.16
N SER A 475 0.17 30.23 -33.91
CA SER A 475 -0.12 31.61 -33.50
C SER A 475 1.06 32.55 -33.77
N ILE A 476 2.30 32.11 -33.54
CA ILE A 476 3.50 32.92 -33.83
C ILE A 476 3.63 33.14 -35.33
N LEU A 477 3.59 32.07 -36.12
CA LEU A 477 3.75 32.15 -37.58
C LEU A 477 2.67 33.02 -38.22
N SER A 478 1.41 32.83 -37.83
CA SER A 478 0.29 33.65 -38.31
C SER A 478 0.55 35.12 -38.05
N ALA A 479 1.00 35.48 -36.85
CA ALA A 479 1.23 36.86 -36.50
C ALA A 479 2.43 37.48 -37.23
N VAL A 480 3.49 36.69 -37.47
CA VAL A 480 4.64 37.12 -38.30
C VAL A 480 4.20 37.39 -39.76
N PHE A 481 3.34 36.53 -40.33
CA PHE A 481 2.82 36.74 -41.68
C PHE A 481 1.96 38.01 -41.77
N GLU A 482 1.11 38.25 -40.77
CA GLU A 482 0.23 39.42 -40.72
C GLU A 482 1.05 40.72 -40.56
N ALA A 483 2.09 40.70 -39.73
CA ALA A 483 3.05 41.80 -39.62
C ALA A 483 3.78 42.07 -40.96
N THR A 484 4.21 41.02 -41.65
CA THR A 484 4.91 41.15 -42.95
C THR A 484 3.98 41.72 -44.04
N HIS A 485 2.72 41.26 -44.11
CA HIS A 485 1.72 41.79 -45.03
C HIS A 485 1.41 43.26 -44.76
N SER A 486 1.39 43.70 -43.50
CA SER A 486 1.16 45.10 -43.16
C SER A 486 2.29 46.04 -43.63
N LEU A 487 3.52 45.54 -43.73
CA LEU A 487 4.69 46.30 -44.18
C LEU A 487 4.74 46.45 -45.72
N GLN A 488 4.16 45.53 -46.49
CA GLN A 488 4.11 45.61 -47.95
C GLN A 488 3.07 46.63 -48.48
N PHE A 489 2.12 47.07 -47.64
CA PHE A 489 1.02 47.96 -48.03
C PHE A 489 1.18 49.43 -47.58
N ARG A 490 2.39 49.92 -47.34
CA ARG A 490 2.64 51.38 -47.29
C ARG A 490 2.93 51.90 -48.70
N PRO A 491 1.94 52.42 -49.47
CA PRO A 491 2.26 53.31 -50.57
C PRO A 491 2.85 54.60 -49.96
N HIS A 492 3.91 55.10 -50.60
CA HIS A 492 4.58 56.35 -50.25
C HIS A 492 3.63 57.54 -50.17
#